data_AF-A0A7L4P470-F1
#
_entry.id   AF-A0A7L4P470-F1
#
_cell.length_a   1.000
_cell.length_b   1.000
_cell.length_c   1.000
_cell.angle_alpha   90.00
_cell.angle_beta   90.00
_cell.angle_gamma   90.00
#
_symmetry.space_group_name_H-M   'P 1'
#
loop_
_entity.id
_entity.type
_entity.pdbx_description
1 polymer ?
#
loop_
_entity_poly.entity_id
_entity_poly.type
_entity_poly.pdbx_seq_one_letter_code
_entity_poly.pdbx_strand_id
1 'polypeptide(L)'
;MIIKERGITEEVFTMYSGIEVGEIVNRITDIKAEATLGWVKSLDVEVQETVIVGAYITGMKLADQFKKFSKVTVIDIQPHLAHLLGDGVEFSDDLTRIRKADLVMDTTGLGGLSPETVREYVNSDVPIFLAEDPTSDGSDHRIMKKSNIKHRINVSTSKYKGILKTGGLNTKTSGTMTLTMELLRKSLDDVLESSGVLYGVAGMNFYEGVLFKEKDHKKFLSLLQEPALILSALQPLSSDGIIEKYLRKINSRVEDVSI
;
A
#
# COMPACT_ATOMS: atom_id res chain seq x y z
N MET A 1 13.08 18.20 -9.76
CA MET A 1 14.27 18.74 -9.05
C MET A 1 14.12 20.23 -8.81
N ILE A 2 14.24 20.65 -7.55
CA ILE A 2 14.21 22.06 -7.17
C ILE A 2 15.50 22.35 -6.37
N ILE A 3 16.39 23.17 -6.93
CA ILE A 3 17.46 23.80 -6.13
C ILE A 3 16.75 24.82 -5.26
N LYS A 4 16.70 24.57 -3.96
CA LYS A 4 15.93 25.43 -3.05
C LYS A 4 16.79 26.55 -2.49
N GLU A 5 18.03 26.22 -2.13
CA GLU A 5 18.95 27.16 -1.50
C GLU A 5 20.41 26.68 -1.57
N ARG A 6 21.32 27.58 -1.25
CA ARG A 6 22.71 27.25 -0.91
C ARG A 6 22.75 26.58 0.47
N GLY A 7 23.71 25.69 0.65
CA GLY A 7 23.93 24.99 1.90
C GLY A 7 24.71 25.83 2.90
N ILE A 8 25.58 25.18 3.67
CA ILE A 8 26.42 25.83 4.69
C ILE A 8 27.32 26.92 4.08
N THR A 9 27.72 26.78 2.82
CA THR A 9 28.49 27.76 2.05
C THR A 9 27.93 27.90 0.64
N GLU A 10 28.35 28.94 -0.09
CA GLU A 10 27.97 29.16 -1.50
C GLU A 10 28.39 28.03 -2.45
N GLU A 11 29.38 27.23 -2.07
CA GLU A 11 29.86 26.07 -2.87
C GLU A 11 28.95 24.84 -2.72
N VAL A 12 28.04 24.84 -1.75
CA VAL A 12 27.17 23.70 -1.44
C VAL A 12 25.74 24.01 -1.87
N PHE A 13 25.09 23.05 -2.50
CA PHE A 13 23.69 23.10 -2.91
C PHE A 13 22.83 22.23 -2.00
N THR A 14 21.71 22.76 -1.54
CA THR A 14 20.64 21.98 -0.92
C THR A 14 19.53 21.74 -1.95
N MET A 15 19.28 20.47 -2.26
CA MET A 15 18.39 20.07 -3.34
C MET A 15 17.30 19.15 -2.83
N TYR A 16 16.09 19.36 -3.32
CA TYR A 16 14.91 18.64 -2.94
C TYR A 16 14.46 17.80 -4.14
N SER A 17 14.08 16.53 -3.89
CA SER A 17 13.37 15.74 -4.90
C SER A 17 12.10 16.48 -5.31
N GLY A 18 11.76 16.40 -6.59
CA GLY A 18 10.45 16.85 -7.07
C GLY A 18 9.33 15.90 -6.65
N ILE A 19 9.67 14.65 -6.33
CA ILE A 19 8.73 13.63 -5.86
C ILE A 19 8.58 13.72 -4.34
N GLU A 20 7.33 13.77 -3.87
CA GLU A 20 6.95 13.66 -2.45
C GLU A 20 6.80 12.20 -2.00
N VAL A 21 6.86 11.95 -0.69
CA VAL A 21 6.65 10.60 -0.13
C VAL A 21 5.25 10.07 -0.46
N GLY A 22 4.24 10.94 -0.41
CA GLY A 22 2.85 10.64 -0.73
C GLY A 22 2.67 10.18 -2.18
N GLU A 23 3.43 10.73 -3.12
CA GLU A 23 3.43 10.28 -4.51
C GLU A 23 3.98 8.86 -4.66
N ILE A 24 5.02 8.49 -3.91
CA ILE A 24 5.55 7.13 -3.87
C ILE A 24 4.49 6.16 -3.32
N VAL A 25 3.86 6.51 -2.19
CA VAL A 25 2.77 5.72 -1.58
C VAL A 25 1.62 5.55 -2.57
N ASN A 26 1.20 6.62 -3.24
CA ASN A 26 0.15 6.59 -4.23
C ASN A 26 0.51 5.66 -5.39
N ARG A 27 1.71 5.80 -5.99
CA ARG A 27 2.15 4.95 -7.10
C ARG A 27 2.22 3.47 -6.73
N ILE A 28 2.63 3.13 -5.50
CA ILE A 28 2.62 1.75 -5.02
C ILE A 28 1.19 1.22 -4.89
N THR A 29 0.28 2.02 -4.34
CA THR A 29 -1.12 1.59 -4.20
C THR A 29 -1.87 1.58 -5.54
N ASP A 30 -1.50 2.42 -6.51
CA ASP A 30 -1.98 2.38 -7.89
C ASP A 30 -1.65 1.02 -8.52
N ILE A 31 -0.38 0.59 -8.45
CA ILE A 31 0.08 -0.71 -8.99
C ILE A 31 -0.75 -1.87 -8.40
N LYS A 32 -1.00 -1.85 -7.09
CA LYS A 32 -1.83 -2.86 -6.41
C LYS A 32 -3.28 -2.82 -6.87
N ALA A 33 -3.87 -1.62 -6.92
CA ALA A 33 -5.26 -1.46 -7.26
C ALA A 33 -5.54 -1.76 -8.74
N GLU A 34 -4.62 -1.43 -9.64
CA GLU A 34 -4.65 -1.83 -11.05
C GLU A 34 -4.61 -3.36 -11.22
N ALA A 35 -3.70 -4.05 -10.51
CA ALA A 35 -3.63 -5.52 -10.53
C ALA A 35 -4.95 -6.15 -10.06
N THR A 36 -5.50 -5.65 -8.95
CA THR A 36 -6.77 -6.11 -8.39
C THR A 36 -7.94 -5.84 -9.35
N LEU A 37 -8.05 -4.62 -9.88
CA LEU A 37 -9.12 -4.27 -10.83
C LEU A 37 -9.01 -5.08 -12.13
N GLY A 38 -7.80 -5.28 -12.64
CA GLY A 38 -7.55 -6.08 -13.83
C GLY A 38 -8.03 -7.52 -13.65
N TRP A 39 -7.74 -8.13 -12.51
CA TRP A 39 -8.25 -9.47 -12.19
C TRP A 39 -9.76 -9.48 -12.03
N VAL A 40 -10.36 -8.58 -11.24
CA VAL A 40 -11.82 -8.54 -11.04
C VAL A 40 -12.56 -8.36 -12.37
N LYS A 41 -12.08 -7.47 -13.26
CA LYS A 41 -12.68 -7.26 -14.59
C LYS A 41 -12.52 -8.46 -15.53
N SER A 42 -11.58 -9.36 -15.26
CA SER A 42 -11.42 -10.59 -16.04
C SER A 42 -12.42 -11.69 -15.65
N LEU A 43 -13.10 -11.53 -14.50
CA LEU A 43 -14.12 -12.46 -14.02
C LEU A 43 -15.46 -12.18 -14.71
N ASP A 44 -16.19 -13.24 -15.03
CA ASP A 44 -17.56 -13.17 -15.56
C ASP A 44 -18.56 -13.04 -14.39
N VAL A 45 -18.51 -11.90 -13.68
CA VAL A 45 -19.37 -11.55 -12.54
C VAL A 45 -19.61 -10.04 -12.51
N GLU A 46 -20.86 -9.64 -12.32
CA GLU A 46 -21.22 -8.25 -12.04
C GLU A 46 -21.03 -7.93 -10.55
N VAL A 47 -20.32 -6.85 -10.24
CA VAL A 47 -20.03 -6.42 -8.86
C VAL A 47 -20.79 -5.15 -8.56
N GLN A 48 -21.81 -5.23 -7.71
CA GLN A 48 -22.64 -4.11 -7.27
C GLN A 48 -22.28 -3.65 -5.86
N GLU A 49 -21.95 -4.59 -4.96
CA GLU A 49 -21.54 -4.30 -3.58
C GLU A 49 -20.12 -4.84 -3.31
N THR A 50 -19.20 -3.94 -2.96
CA THR A 50 -17.81 -4.24 -2.63
C THR A 50 -17.56 -3.98 -1.15
N VAL A 51 -17.00 -4.97 -0.44
CA VAL A 51 -16.51 -4.80 0.93
C VAL A 51 -14.99 -4.95 0.96
N ILE A 52 -14.32 -3.99 1.58
CA ILE A 52 -12.88 -4.00 1.80
C ILE A 52 -12.62 -4.07 3.30
N VAL A 53 -11.83 -5.03 3.76
CA VAL A 53 -11.46 -5.17 5.17
C VAL A 53 -10.01 -4.68 5.37
N GLY A 54 -9.86 -3.64 6.17
CA GLY A 54 -8.61 -2.90 6.40
C GLY A 54 -8.50 -1.67 5.50
N ALA A 55 -8.52 -0.47 6.09
CA ALA A 55 -8.43 0.79 5.35
C ALA A 55 -6.98 1.14 4.97
N TYR A 56 -6.04 0.91 5.90
CA TYR A 56 -4.65 1.36 5.78
C TYR A 56 -3.78 0.37 4.97
N ILE A 57 -3.06 0.77 3.91
CA ILE A 57 -3.31 1.90 2.99
C ILE A 57 -3.89 1.36 1.68
N THR A 58 -3.60 0.09 1.33
CA THR A 58 -4.11 -0.53 0.10
C THR A 58 -5.64 -0.42 0.02
N GLY A 59 -6.33 -0.63 1.14
CA GLY A 59 -7.78 -0.59 1.20
C GLY A 59 -8.40 0.75 0.81
N MET A 60 -7.85 1.89 1.29
CA MET A 60 -8.38 3.21 0.90
C MET A 60 -8.24 3.47 -0.61
N LYS A 61 -7.15 3.01 -1.23
CA LYS A 61 -6.95 3.17 -2.68
C LYS A 61 -7.89 2.27 -3.47
N LEU A 62 -8.06 1.03 -3.05
CA LEU A 62 -9.05 0.12 -3.63
C LEU A 62 -10.45 0.71 -3.51
N ALA A 63 -10.80 1.30 -2.37
CA ALA A 63 -12.11 1.91 -2.17
C ALA A 63 -12.37 3.05 -3.16
N ASP A 64 -11.38 3.94 -3.35
CA ASP A 64 -11.47 5.05 -4.31
C ASP A 64 -11.59 4.56 -5.77
N GLN A 65 -10.98 3.42 -6.09
CA GLN A 65 -11.04 2.85 -7.43
C GLN A 65 -12.36 2.11 -7.71
N PHE A 66 -12.85 1.33 -6.75
CA PHE A 66 -14.03 0.48 -6.90
C PHE A 66 -15.36 1.23 -6.70
N LYS A 67 -15.35 2.37 -6.01
CA LYS A 67 -16.56 3.22 -5.87
C LYS A 67 -17.07 3.78 -7.20
N LYS A 68 -16.26 3.71 -8.26
CA LYS A 68 -16.61 4.18 -9.60
C LYS A 68 -17.67 3.31 -10.29
N PHE A 69 -17.87 2.07 -9.82
CA PHE A 69 -18.81 1.13 -10.44
C PHE A 69 -19.54 0.21 -9.45
N SER A 70 -19.18 0.23 -8.16
CA SER A 70 -19.87 -0.51 -7.10
C SER A 70 -20.11 0.38 -5.90
N LYS A 71 -21.09 0.05 -5.06
CA LYS A 71 -21.19 0.61 -3.71
C LYS A 71 -20.10 -0.02 -2.85
N VAL A 72 -19.30 0.82 -2.19
CA VAL A 72 -18.15 0.36 -1.41
C VAL A 72 -18.38 0.59 0.08
N THR A 73 -18.14 -0.45 0.88
CA THR A 73 -17.97 -0.35 2.32
C THR A 73 -16.56 -0.75 2.72
N VAL A 74 -15.88 0.09 3.48
CA VAL A 74 -14.60 -0.24 4.13
C VAL A 74 -14.86 -0.57 5.59
N ILE A 75 -14.41 -1.75 6.00
CA ILE A 75 -14.48 -2.22 7.38
C ILE A 75 -13.11 -2.11 8.02
N ASP A 76 -13.01 -1.36 9.12
CA ASP A 76 -11.78 -1.28 9.92
C ASP A 76 -12.10 -1.18 11.41
N ILE A 77 -11.28 -1.82 12.25
CA ILE A 77 -11.40 -1.76 13.71
C ILE A 77 -11.01 -0.38 14.26
N GLN A 78 -10.34 0.45 13.47
CA GLN A 78 -9.88 1.78 13.84
C GLN A 78 -10.79 2.86 13.26
N PRO A 79 -11.76 3.40 14.03
CA PRO A 79 -12.77 4.33 13.49
C PRO A 79 -12.19 5.64 12.95
N HIS A 80 -11.04 6.07 13.46
CA HIS A 80 -10.36 7.28 13.00
C HIS A 80 -9.79 7.16 11.58
N LEU A 81 -9.67 5.94 11.02
CA LEU A 81 -9.24 5.73 9.63
C LEU A 81 -10.31 6.11 8.62
N ALA A 82 -11.57 6.30 9.03
CA ALA A 82 -12.62 6.83 8.18
C ALA A 82 -12.23 8.17 7.53
N HIS A 83 -11.39 8.97 8.19
CA HIS A 83 -10.87 10.24 7.64
C HIS A 83 -9.95 10.09 6.43
N LEU A 84 -9.45 8.88 6.16
CA LEU A 84 -8.63 8.60 4.98
C LEU A 84 -9.47 8.23 3.76
N LEU A 85 -10.77 7.99 3.94
CA LEU A 85 -11.66 7.59 2.86
C LEU A 85 -12.23 8.82 2.16
N GLY A 86 -12.33 8.74 0.83
CA GLY A 86 -12.97 9.78 0.03
C GLY A 86 -14.50 9.67 0.06
N ASP A 87 -15.16 10.71 -0.43
CA ASP A 87 -16.62 10.75 -0.57
C ASP A 87 -17.15 9.53 -1.35
N GLY A 88 -18.34 9.07 -0.96
CA GLY A 88 -19.03 7.94 -1.58
C GLY A 88 -18.61 6.55 -1.06
N VAL A 89 -17.72 6.48 -0.07
CA VAL A 89 -17.32 5.23 0.59
C VAL A 89 -17.97 5.15 1.97
N GLU A 90 -18.70 4.07 2.25
CA GLU A 90 -19.25 3.79 3.59
C GLU A 90 -18.13 3.25 4.49
N PHE A 91 -18.02 3.77 5.71
CA PHE A 91 -17.14 3.20 6.74
C PHE A 91 -17.95 2.40 7.75
N SER A 92 -17.41 1.27 8.19
CA SER A 92 -18.04 0.44 9.23
C SER A 92 -16.98 -0.27 10.10
N ASP A 93 -17.37 -0.69 11.29
CA ASP A 93 -16.65 -1.64 12.14
C ASP A 93 -17.39 -3.00 12.23
N ASP A 94 -18.50 -3.15 11.49
CA ASP A 94 -19.39 -4.31 11.52
C ASP A 94 -19.04 -5.32 10.41
N LEU A 95 -18.40 -6.42 10.82
CA LEU A 95 -18.02 -7.53 9.93
C LEU A 95 -19.22 -8.23 9.28
N THR A 96 -20.44 -8.10 9.82
CA THR A 96 -21.62 -8.75 9.22
C THR A 96 -21.94 -8.20 7.82
N ARG A 97 -21.42 -7.02 7.49
CA ARG A 97 -21.53 -6.39 6.15
C ARG A 97 -20.90 -7.21 5.04
N ILE A 98 -19.88 -8.03 5.36
CA ILE A 98 -19.21 -8.93 4.41
C ILE A 98 -20.22 -9.86 3.70
N ARG A 99 -21.24 -10.36 4.41
CA ARG A 99 -22.22 -11.33 3.88
C ARG A 99 -23.12 -10.78 2.76
N LYS A 100 -23.10 -9.47 2.53
CA LYS A 100 -23.94 -8.81 1.52
C LYS A 100 -23.15 -8.39 0.28
N ALA A 101 -21.86 -8.68 0.24
CA ALA A 101 -20.97 -8.22 -0.82
C ALA A 101 -20.86 -9.23 -1.95
N ASP A 102 -20.78 -8.72 -3.18
CA ASP A 102 -20.40 -9.51 -4.35
C ASP A 102 -18.87 -9.74 -4.40
N LEU A 103 -18.13 -8.78 -3.84
CA LEU A 103 -16.68 -8.77 -3.77
C LEU A 103 -16.20 -8.42 -2.37
N VAL A 104 -15.40 -9.32 -1.78
CA VAL A 104 -14.70 -9.06 -0.52
C VAL A 104 -13.19 -9.01 -0.77
N MET A 105 -12.57 -7.91 -0.36
CA MET A 105 -11.12 -7.70 -0.44
C MET A 105 -10.54 -7.57 0.97
N ASP A 106 -9.77 -8.55 1.41
CA ASP A 106 -9.05 -8.54 2.68
C ASP A 106 -7.63 -7.98 2.50
N THR A 107 -7.41 -6.74 2.92
CA THR A 107 -6.10 -6.07 2.90
C THR A 107 -5.46 -5.99 4.29
N THR A 108 -5.95 -6.76 5.26
CA THR A 108 -5.51 -6.65 6.66
C THR A 108 -4.14 -7.26 6.95
N GLY A 109 -3.65 -8.15 6.08
CA GLY A 109 -2.32 -8.76 6.21
C GLY A 109 -2.10 -9.52 7.52
N LEU A 110 -0.90 -9.38 8.10
CA LEU A 110 -0.49 -10.10 9.31
C LEU A 110 -1.31 -9.69 10.54
N GLY A 111 -1.88 -10.68 11.24
CA GLY A 111 -2.68 -10.42 12.44
C GLY A 111 -4.06 -9.80 12.18
N GLY A 112 -4.44 -9.67 10.91
CA GLY A 112 -5.75 -9.22 10.46
C GLY A 112 -6.83 -10.30 10.59
N LEU A 113 -7.71 -10.41 9.59
CA LEU A 113 -8.81 -11.37 9.62
C LEU A 113 -8.36 -12.78 10.02
N SER A 114 -9.16 -13.47 10.83
CA SER A 114 -8.89 -14.87 11.14
C SER A 114 -9.56 -15.78 10.11
N PRO A 115 -9.03 -16.99 9.87
CA PRO A 115 -9.72 -18.00 9.07
C PRO A 115 -11.13 -18.31 9.60
N GLU A 116 -11.36 -18.22 10.91
CA GLU A 116 -12.67 -18.42 11.52
C GLU A 116 -13.66 -17.32 11.08
N THR A 117 -13.23 -16.06 11.10
CA THR A 117 -14.04 -14.93 10.60
C THR A 117 -14.30 -15.08 9.10
N VAL A 118 -13.30 -15.46 8.30
CA VAL A 118 -13.51 -15.69 6.87
C VAL A 118 -14.53 -16.81 6.63
N ARG A 119 -14.42 -17.94 7.36
CA ARG A 119 -15.39 -19.04 7.27
C ARG A 119 -16.81 -18.61 7.65
N GLU A 120 -16.94 -17.72 8.63
CA GLU A 120 -18.24 -17.26 9.14
C GLU A 120 -18.94 -16.24 8.22
N TYR A 121 -18.18 -15.38 7.54
CA TYR A 121 -18.73 -14.23 6.81
C TYR A 121 -18.53 -14.29 5.30
N VAL A 122 -17.50 -14.97 4.79
CA VAL A 122 -17.22 -15.12 3.36
C VAL A 122 -17.76 -16.48 2.89
N ASN A 123 -19.10 -16.57 2.86
CA ASN A 123 -19.85 -17.77 2.52
C ASN A 123 -20.10 -17.87 1.00
N SER A 124 -20.95 -18.81 0.56
CA SER A 124 -21.25 -19.05 -0.86
C SER A 124 -21.99 -17.89 -1.54
N ASP A 125 -22.62 -17.02 -0.74
CA ASP A 125 -23.33 -15.84 -1.23
C ASP A 125 -22.37 -14.68 -1.52
N VAL A 126 -21.08 -14.82 -1.18
CA VAL A 126 -19.99 -13.92 -1.57
C VAL A 126 -19.24 -14.56 -2.74
N PRO A 127 -19.51 -14.19 -4.00
CA PRO A 127 -18.94 -14.85 -5.16
C PRO A 127 -17.42 -14.67 -5.29
N ILE A 128 -16.89 -13.51 -4.89
CA ILE A 128 -15.47 -13.16 -5.08
C ILE A 128 -14.82 -12.84 -3.73
N PHE A 129 -13.73 -13.55 -3.43
CA PHE A 129 -12.87 -13.26 -2.28
C PHE A 129 -11.42 -13.07 -2.72
N LEU A 130 -10.83 -11.93 -2.34
CA LEU A 130 -9.44 -11.63 -2.59
C LEU A 130 -8.75 -11.30 -1.28
N ALA A 131 -7.54 -11.82 -1.07
CA ALA A 131 -6.72 -11.48 0.09
C ALA A 131 -5.34 -10.96 -0.35
N GLU A 132 -4.88 -9.88 0.27
CA GLU A 132 -3.51 -9.39 0.10
C GLU A 132 -2.53 -10.29 0.88
N ASP A 133 -1.56 -10.87 0.18
CA ASP A 133 -0.46 -11.59 0.81
C ASP A 133 0.52 -10.59 1.41
N PRO A 134 0.69 -10.52 2.75
CA PRO A 134 1.62 -9.57 3.36
C PRO A 134 3.08 -9.96 3.13
N THR A 135 3.36 -11.15 2.58
CA THR A 135 4.72 -11.58 2.24
C THR A 135 5.19 -11.00 0.91
N SER A 136 6.51 -10.92 0.72
CA SER A 136 7.14 -10.43 -0.50
C SER A 136 8.42 -11.22 -0.80
N ASP A 137 9.13 -10.80 -1.85
CA ASP A 137 10.32 -11.46 -2.40
C ASP A 137 11.52 -11.53 -1.43
N GLY A 138 11.55 -10.69 -0.40
CA GLY A 138 12.56 -10.70 0.67
C GLY A 138 12.06 -11.18 2.03
N SER A 139 10.84 -11.72 2.13
CA SER A 139 10.29 -12.23 3.39
C SER A 139 11.14 -13.33 4.00
N ASP A 140 11.44 -13.22 5.29
CA ASP A 140 12.14 -14.28 6.02
C ASP A 140 11.18 -15.37 6.54
N HIS A 141 11.76 -16.46 7.06
CA HIS A 141 11.03 -17.61 7.55
C HIS A 141 10.03 -17.30 8.68
N ARG A 142 10.27 -16.27 9.51
CA ARG A 142 9.34 -15.90 10.59
C ARG A 142 8.13 -15.18 10.04
N ILE A 143 8.34 -14.28 9.08
CA ILE A 143 7.25 -13.56 8.40
C ILE A 143 6.38 -14.55 7.63
N MET A 144 7.00 -15.43 6.83
CA MET A 144 6.28 -16.46 6.09
C MET A 144 5.44 -17.37 7.00
N LYS A 145 5.98 -17.77 8.16
CA LYS A 145 5.26 -18.59 9.15
C LYS A 145 4.09 -17.87 9.82
N LYS A 146 4.08 -16.54 9.85
CA LYS A 146 3.01 -15.74 10.45
C LYS A 146 1.88 -15.43 9.47
N SER A 147 2.12 -15.52 8.16
CA SER A 147 1.08 -15.37 7.15
C SER A 147 0.10 -16.55 7.22
N ASN A 148 -1.20 -16.25 7.28
CA ASN A 148 -2.29 -17.23 7.26
C ASN A 148 -3.20 -17.06 6.03
N ILE A 149 -2.74 -16.33 5.00
CA ILE A 149 -3.55 -15.96 3.83
C ILE A 149 -4.03 -17.18 3.06
N LYS A 150 -3.17 -18.19 2.86
CA LYS A 150 -3.58 -19.47 2.26
C LYS A 150 -4.69 -20.14 3.06
N HIS A 151 -4.67 -20.05 4.39
CA HIS A 151 -5.72 -20.61 5.23
C HIS A 151 -7.03 -19.84 5.07
N ARG A 152 -6.98 -18.49 5.05
CA ARG A 152 -8.16 -17.63 4.76
C ARG A 152 -8.81 -17.99 3.42
N ILE A 153 -7.99 -18.10 2.37
CA ILE A 153 -8.46 -18.48 1.03
C ILE A 153 -9.10 -19.87 1.02
N ASN A 154 -8.50 -20.84 1.71
CA ASN A 154 -8.99 -22.22 1.71
C ASN A 154 -10.32 -22.41 2.46
N VAL A 155 -10.61 -21.57 3.47
CA VAL A 155 -11.85 -21.67 4.26
C VAL A 155 -12.99 -20.83 3.71
N SER A 156 -12.71 -19.89 2.81
CA SER A 156 -13.73 -19.19 2.02
C SER A 156 -14.41 -20.16 1.06
N THR A 157 -15.74 -20.05 0.95
CA THR A 157 -16.54 -20.83 0.00
C THR A 157 -16.89 -20.02 -1.26
N SER A 158 -16.20 -18.91 -1.51
CA SER A 158 -16.37 -18.09 -2.72
C SER A 158 -15.97 -18.86 -3.97
N LYS A 159 -16.69 -18.59 -5.07
CA LYS A 159 -16.42 -19.18 -6.40
C LYS A 159 -15.08 -18.69 -6.96
N TYR A 160 -14.84 -17.38 -6.86
CA TYR A 160 -13.63 -16.73 -7.33
C TYR A 160 -12.71 -16.37 -6.18
N LYS A 161 -11.46 -16.85 -6.21
CA LYS A 161 -10.49 -16.64 -5.13
C LYS A 161 -9.19 -16.10 -5.68
N GLY A 162 -8.73 -14.97 -5.14
CA GLY A 162 -7.52 -14.29 -5.57
C GLY A 162 -6.55 -14.02 -4.42
N ILE A 163 -5.25 -14.13 -4.69
CA ILE A 163 -4.20 -13.68 -3.77
C ILE A 163 -3.44 -12.53 -4.42
N LEU A 164 -3.59 -11.32 -3.90
CA LEU A 164 -2.81 -10.16 -4.36
C LEU A 164 -1.38 -10.26 -3.81
N LYS A 165 -0.40 -10.34 -4.71
CA LYS A 165 1.03 -10.38 -4.38
C LYS A 165 1.75 -9.18 -4.93
N THR A 166 2.62 -8.59 -4.11
CA THR A 166 3.41 -7.41 -4.49
C THR A 166 4.86 -7.57 -4.04
N GLY A 167 5.82 -7.18 -4.89
CA GLY A 167 7.25 -7.24 -4.59
C GLY A 167 8.10 -6.52 -5.62
N GLY A 168 9.37 -6.88 -5.74
CA GLY A 168 10.32 -6.34 -6.72
C GLY A 168 11.48 -5.54 -6.12
N LEU A 169 11.50 -5.34 -4.80
CA LEU A 169 12.54 -4.62 -4.08
C LEU A 169 13.31 -5.48 -3.07
N ASN A 170 13.05 -6.80 -3.03
CA ASN A 170 13.57 -7.70 -2.01
C ASN A 170 13.15 -7.27 -0.58
N THR A 171 11.87 -6.90 -0.41
CA THR A 171 11.35 -6.40 0.87
C THR A 171 10.87 -7.50 1.78
N LYS A 172 10.88 -7.22 3.09
CA LYS A 172 10.42 -8.17 4.12
C LYS A 172 8.92 -8.43 4.05
N THR A 173 8.13 -7.47 3.60
CA THR A 173 6.68 -7.58 3.41
C THR A 173 6.27 -6.87 2.11
N SER A 174 5.06 -7.13 1.65
CA SER A 174 4.43 -6.46 0.51
C SER A 174 3.68 -5.19 0.93
N GLY A 175 3.66 -4.87 2.24
CA GLY A 175 2.94 -3.72 2.77
C GLY A 175 3.42 -2.43 2.11
N THR A 176 2.47 -1.56 1.78
CA THR A 176 2.74 -0.31 1.04
C THR A 176 3.85 0.50 1.69
N MET A 177 3.79 0.70 3.01
CA MET A 177 4.84 1.43 3.72
C MET A 177 6.19 0.72 3.74
N THR A 178 6.22 -0.62 3.78
CA THR A 178 7.50 -1.35 3.72
C THR A 178 8.17 -1.15 2.36
N LEU A 179 7.39 -1.20 1.28
CA LEU A 179 7.87 -0.90 -0.06
C LEU A 179 8.33 0.56 -0.19
N THR A 180 7.58 1.53 0.35
CA THR A 180 7.97 2.95 0.37
C THR A 180 9.29 3.14 1.10
N MET A 181 9.45 2.58 2.30
CA MET A 181 10.67 2.74 3.11
C MET A 181 11.89 2.11 2.43
N GLU A 182 11.73 0.94 1.81
CA GLU A 182 12.84 0.30 1.08
C GLU A 182 13.19 1.08 -0.19
N LEU A 183 12.19 1.60 -0.91
CA LEU A 183 12.42 2.45 -2.06
C LEU A 183 13.22 3.70 -1.70
N LEU A 184 12.83 4.38 -0.62
CA LEU A 184 13.55 5.55 -0.11
C LEU A 184 14.98 5.21 0.31
N ARG A 185 15.18 4.10 1.04
CA ARG A 185 16.50 3.63 1.45
C ARG A 185 17.40 3.36 0.25
N LYS A 186 16.95 2.54 -0.71
CA LYS A 186 17.72 2.21 -1.91
C LYS A 186 17.99 3.43 -2.79
N SER A 187 17.04 4.36 -2.87
CA SER A 187 17.24 5.60 -3.64
C SER A 187 18.26 6.52 -2.98
N LEU A 188 18.26 6.59 -1.64
CA LEU A 188 19.26 7.33 -0.89
C LEU A 188 20.65 6.68 -1.04
N ASP A 189 20.75 5.35 -0.92
CA ASP A 189 22.01 4.64 -1.09
C ASP A 189 22.59 4.89 -2.49
N ASP A 190 21.79 4.72 -3.56
CA ASP A 190 22.23 4.98 -4.94
C ASP A 190 22.69 6.43 -5.16
N VAL A 191 21.99 7.42 -4.59
CA VAL A 191 22.35 8.82 -4.83
C VAL A 191 23.60 9.24 -4.07
N LEU A 192 23.87 8.65 -2.90
CA LEU A 192 25.08 8.91 -2.12
C LEU A 192 26.36 8.43 -2.83
N GLU A 193 26.25 7.51 -3.79
CA GLU A 193 27.37 7.09 -4.63
C GLU A 193 27.74 8.13 -5.72
N SER A 194 26.92 9.15 -5.92
CA SER A 194 27.16 10.18 -6.95
C SER A 194 28.30 11.13 -6.57
N SER A 195 29.15 11.45 -7.55
CA SER A 195 30.28 12.36 -7.34
C SER A 195 29.81 13.73 -6.86
N GLY A 196 30.47 14.25 -5.82
CA GLY A 196 30.16 15.56 -5.24
C GLY A 196 28.97 15.57 -4.28
N VAL A 197 28.29 14.45 -4.05
CA VAL A 197 27.29 14.33 -2.96
C VAL A 197 28.01 14.25 -1.63
N LEU A 198 27.61 15.10 -0.68
CA LEU A 198 28.17 15.16 0.66
C LEU A 198 27.36 14.26 1.61
N TYR A 199 26.05 14.44 1.61
CA TYR A 199 25.10 13.61 2.35
C TYR A 199 23.69 13.81 1.78
N GLY A 200 22.77 12.96 2.24
CA GLY A 200 21.35 13.06 1.93
C GLY A 200 20.52 12.54 3.08
N VAL A 201 19.28 13.00 3.14
CA VAL A 201 18.25 12.49 4.05
C VAL A 201 17.05 12.06 3.23
N ALA A 202 16.42 10.97 3.65
CA ALA A 202 15.16 10.55 3.09
C ALA A 202 14.01 10.99 3.98
N GLY A 203 12.86 11.29 3.38
CA GLY A 203 11.59 11.53 4.06
C GLY A 203 11.03 10.25 4.68
N MET A 204 11.81 9.59 5.53
CA MET A 204 11.40 8.41 6.29
C MET A 204 10.97 8.85 7.68
N ASN A 205 9.71 8.56 8.03
CA ASN A 205 9.14 8.79 9.34
C ASN A 205 8.48 7.51 9.87
N PHE A 206 8.11 7.50 11.16
CA PHE A 206 7.31 6.41 11.72
C PHE A 206 5.80 6.66 11.52
N TYR A 207 5.38 6.65 10.25
CA TYR A 207 4.02 6.97 9.81
C TYR A 207 2.93 6.16 10.52
N GLU A 208 3.17 4.87 10.74
CA GLU A 208 2.25 3.98 11.47
C GLU A 208 2.06 4.45 12.92
N GLY A 209 3.11 4.96 13.58
CA GLY A 209 2.99 5.51 14.92
C GLY A 209 2.09 6.75 14.95
N VAL A 210 2.26 7.66 13.99
CA VAL A 210 1.43 8.85 13.88
C VAL A 210 -0.05 8.48 13.68
N LEU A 211 -0.32 7.54 12.79
CA LEU A 211 -1.70 7.16 12.50
C LEU A 211 -2.32 6.30 13.60
N PHE A 212 -1.67 5.23 14.05
CA PHE A 212 -2.28 4.25 14.95
C PHE A 212 -2.08 4.54 16.45
N LYS A 213 -1.02 5.29 16.83
CA LYS A 213 -0.75 5.64 18.23
C LYS A 213 -1.19 7.05 18.56
N GLU A 214 -0.77 8.02 17.74
CA GLU A 214 -1.14 9.42 17.95
C GLU A 214 -2.56 9.73 17.43
N LYS A 215 -3.08 8.93 16.48
CA LYS A 215 -4.38 9.15 15.82
C LYS A 215 -4.47 10.51 15.11
N ASP A 216 -3.34 11.01 14.65
CA ASP A 216 -3.22 12.31 14.00
C ASP A 216 -3.14 12.17 12.47
N HIS A 217 -4.32 12.12 11.84
CA HIS A 217 -4.40 12.04 10.38
C HIS A 217 -3.85 13.29 9.68
N LYS A 218 -3.90 14.47 10.32
CA LYS A 218 -3.39 15.71 9.72
C LYS A 218 -1.87 15.69 9.67
N LYS A 219 -1.24 15.29 10.77
CA LYS A 219 0.21 15.08 10.82
C LYS A 219 0.65 13.97 9.87
N PHE A 220 -0.11 12.89 9.76
CA PHE A 220 0.18 11.84 8.77
C PHE A 220 0.17 12.41 7.34
N LEU A 221 -0.86 13.15 6.97
CA LEU A 221 -0.97 13.76 5.63
C LEU A 221 0.13 14.81 5.37
N SER A 222 0.49 15.63 6.36
CA SER A 222 1.58 16.61 6.19
C SER A 222 2.93 15.93 5.98
N LEU A 223 3.21 14.82 6.68
CA LEU A 223 4.46 14.07 6.50
C LEU A 223 4.54 13.37 5.14
N LEU A 224 3.41 13.09 4.49
CA LEU A 224 3.39 12.56 3.13
C LEU A 224 3.71 13.64 2.09
N GLN A 225 3.53 14.92 2.40
CA GLN A 225 3.88 16.04 1.52
C GLN A 225 5.38 16.41 1.60
N GLU A 226 6.14 15.71 2.44
CA GLU A 226 7.58 15.91 2.49
C GLU A 226 8.25 15.37 1.21
N PRO A 227 9.31 16.04 0.73
CA PRO A 227 10.13 15.52 -0.35
C PRO A 227 10.69 14.14 0.01
N ALA A 228 10.65 13.22 -0.95
CA ALA A 228 11.20 11.89 -0.78
C ALA A 228 12.68 11.91 -0.38
N LEU A 229 13.49 12.77 -0.99
CA LEU A 229 14.92 12.93 -0.70
C LEU A 229 15.31 14.42 -0.63
N ILE A 230 16.18 14.76 0.31
CA ILE A 230 16.85 16.07 0.41
C ILE A 230 18.35 15.82 0.42
N LEU A 231 19.09 16.48 -0.46
CA LEU A 231 20.50 16.22 -0.73
C LEU A 231 21.35 17.47 -0.53
N SER A 232 22.57 17.25 -0.05
CA SER A 232 23.63 18.24 0.02
C SER A 232 24.76 17.82 -0.91
N ALA A 233 25.12 18.68 -1.87
CA ALA A 233 26.16 18.35 -2.85
C ALA A 233 26.91 19.59 -3.35
N LEU A 234 28.09 19.37 -3.91
CA LEU A 234 28.94 20.41 -4.53
C LEU A 234 28.48 20.79 -5.94
N GLN A 235 27.58 19.99 -6.54
CA GLN A 235 27.04 20.22 -7.87
C GLN A 235 25.56 19.87 -7.91
N PRO A 236 24.74 20.56 -8.74
CA PRO A 236 23.36 20.21 -8.92
C PRO A 236 23.16 18.79 -9.46
N LEU A 237 22.28 18.01 -8.83
CA LEU A 237 21.87 16.68 -9.29
C LEU A 237 20.40 16.39 -8.94
N SER A 238 19.73 15.61 -9.79
CA SER A 238 18.34 15.18 -9.58
C SER A 238 18.29 13.76 -9.06
N SER A 239 17.55 13.55 -7.97
CA SER A 239 17.24 12.23 -7.43
C SER A 239 15.97 11.59 -8.02
N ASP A 240 15.13 12.35 -8.73
CA ASP A 240 13.83 11.88 -9.22
C ASP A 240 13.98 10.67 -10.15
N GLY A 241 15.00 10.66 -11.01
CA GLY A 241 15.29 9.54 -11.90
C GLY A 241 15.68 8.25 -11.16
N ILE A 242 16.33 8.36 -10.00
CA ILE A 242 16.71 7.23 -9.15
C ILE A 242 15.47 6.69 -8.42
N ILE A 243 14.64 7.58 -7.88
CA ILE A 243 13.36 7.22 -7.25
C ILE A 243 12.47 6.46 -8.25
N GLU A 244 12.33 6.99 -9.47
CA GLU A 244 11.55 6.36 -10.55
C GLU A 244 12.15 5.02 -11.01
N LYS A 245 13.47 4.88 -11.02
CA LYS A 245 14.15 3.59 -11.29
C LYS A 245 13.70 2.51 -10.31
N TYR A 246 13.55 2.83 -9.03
CA TYR A 246 13.10 1.87 -8.03
C TYR A 246 11.58 1.67 -8.04
N LEU A 247 10.79 2.71 -8.32
CA LEU A 247 9.34 2.58 -8.51
C LEU A 247 9.02 1.56 -9.61
N ARG A 248 9.71 1.62 -10.75
CA ARG A 248 9.52 0.70 -11.88
C ARG A 248 9.84 -0.77 -11.58
N LYS A 249 10.55 -1.07 -10.50
CA LYS A 249 10.84 -2.46 -10.09
C LYS A 249 9.67 -3.09 -9.34
N ILE A 250 8.83 -2.26 -8.72
CA ILE A 250 7.67 -2.74 -7.96
C ILE A 250 6.64 -3.28 -8.96
N ASN A 251 6.18 -4.49 -8.70
CA ASN A 251 5.14 -5.14 -9.48
C ASN A 251 4.12 -5.78 -8.55
N SER A 252 2.87 -5.83 -9.02
CA SER A 252 1.78 -6.49 -8.32
C SER A 252 0.96 -7.33 -9.29
N ARG A 253 0.45 -8.46 -8.82
CA ARG A 253 -0.44 -9.35 -9.58
C ARG A 253 -1.39 -10.06 -8.63
N VAL A 254 -2.55 -10.44 -9.13
CA VAL A 254 -3.43 -11.39 -8.44
C VAL A 254 -3.13 -12.79 -8.96
N GLU A 255 -2.83 -13.71 -8.06
CA GLU A 255 -2.80 -15.14 -8.36
C GLU A 255 -4.21 -15.70 -8.20
N ASP A 256 -4.81 -16.16 -9.30
CA ASP A 256 -6.09 -16.85 -9.29
C ASP A 256 -5.91 -18.27 -8.72
N VAL A 257 -6.68 -18.57 -7.69
CA VAL A 257 -6.64 -19.82 -6.92
C VAL A 257 -8.04 -20.42 -6.74
N SER A 258 -8.94 -20.12 -7.67
CA SER A 258 -10.22 -20.81 -7.80
C SER A 258 -10.03 -22.31 -8.05
N ILE A 259 -11.02 -23.11 -7.60
CA ILE A 259 -11.08 -24.56 -7.79
C ILE A 259 -12.30 -24.87 -8.66
#